data_AF-A0A0F8XMV8-F1
#
_entry.id   AF-A0A0F8XMV8-F1
#
_cell.length_a   1.000
_cell.length_b   1.000
_cell.length_c   1.000
_cell.angle_alpha   90.00
_cell.angle_beta   90.00
_cell.angle_gamma   90.00
#
_symmetry.space_group_name_H-M   'P 1'
#
loop_
_entity.id
_entity.type
_entity.pdbx_description
1 polymer ?
#
loop_
_entity_poly.entity_id
_entity_poly.type
_entity_poly.pdbx_seq_one_letter_code
_entity_poly.pdbx_strand_id
1 'polypeptide(L)' 'MPVLSIDLQKIKRNTSNIIRRLGGIELVAVTKAIAGDKKIALAMVEGGVTILLDSRLSNLKAYKIYP' A
#
# COMPACT_ATOMS: atom_id res chain seq x y z
N MET A 1 24.81 13.83 0.67
CA MET A 1 23.39 14.25 0.63
C MET A 1 22.55 13.11 1.18
N PRO A 2 21.53 13.34 2.04
CA PRO A 2 20.68 12.26 2.54
C PRO A 2 19.84 11.65 1.40
N VAL A 3 19.70 10.32 1.40
CA VAL A 3 18.92 9.57 0.41
C VAL A 3 18.00 8.59 1.14
N LEU A 4 16.73 8.56 0.72
CA LEU A 4 15.77 7.56 1.17
C LEU A 4 15.67 6.45 0.12
N SER A 5 15.97 5.21 0.52
CA SER A 5 15.80 4.03 -0.33
C SER A 5 14.68 3.16 0.21
N ILE A 6 13.74 2.78 -0.66
CA ILE A 6 12.56 1.99 -0.31
C ILE A 6 12.55 0.75 -1.20
N ASP A 7 12.49 -0.41 -0.56
CA ASP A 7 12.40 -1.70 -1.24
C ASP A 7 10.92 -2.09 -1.39
N LEU A 8 10.39 -1.97 -2.61
CA LEU A 8 9.00 -2.27 -2.93
C LEU A 8 8.67 -3.77 -2.79
N GLN A 9 9.64 -4.66 -2.98
CA GLN A 9 9.43 -6.11 -2.81
C GLN A 9 9.17 -6.46 -1.36
N LYS A 10 9.81 -5.75 -0.42
CA LYS A 10 9.50 -5.89 1.02
C LYS A 10 8.08 -5.45 1.33
N ILE A 11 7.60 -4.35 0.75
CA ILE A 11 6.21 -3.89 0.95
C ILE A 11 5.23 -4.94 0.45
N LYS A 12 5.38 -5.40 -0.79
CA LYS A 12 4.54 -6.45 -1.39
C LYS A 12 4.51 -7.73 -0.55
N ARG A 13 5.68 -8.23 -0.16
CA ARG A 13 5.80 -9.45 0.65
C ARG A 13 5.18 -9.27 2.04
N ASN A 14 5.41 -8.13 2.68
CA ASN A 14 4.86 -7.84 4.01
C ASN A 14 3.34 -7.78 3.99
N THR A 15 2.77 -7.12 2.99
CA THR A 15 1.32 -7.10 2.78
C THR A 15 0.76 -8.51 2.67
N SER A 16 1.30 -9.33 1.76
CA SER A 16 0.84 -10.72 1.58
C SER A 16 0.99 -11.55 2.86
N ASN A 17 2.09 -11.34 3.60
CA ASN A 17 2.35 -11.99 4.87
C ASN A 17 1.35 -11.62 5.98
N ILE A 18 0.88 -10.37 6.01
CA ILE A 18 -0.13 -9.90 6.97
C ILE A 18 -1.48 -10.50 6.62
N ILE A 19 -1.89 -10.46 5.35
CA ILE A 19 -3.14 -11.07 4.87
C ILE A 19 -3.22 -12.54 5.29
N ARG A 20 -2.16 -13.32 5.06
CA ARG A 20 -2.13 -14.73 5.48
C ARG A 20 -2.24 -14.93 7.00
N ARG A 21 -1.70 -14.00 7.80
CA ARG A 21 -1.73 -14.08 9.28
C ARG A 21 -3.09 -13.67 9.86
N LEU A 22 -3.83 -12.83 9.15
CA LEU A 22 -5.13 -12.33 9.57
C LEU A 22 -6.24 -13.38 9.49
N GLY A 23 -6.02 -14.51 8.80
CA GLY A 23 -6.91 -15.68 8.88
C GLY A 23 -8.35 -15.41 8.46
N GLY A 24 -8.58 -14.46 7.54
CA GLY A 24 -9.92 -14.06 7.08
C GLY A 24 -10.37 -12.67 7.53
N ILE A 25 -9.63 -12.00 8.42
CA ILE A 25 -9.86 -10.58 8.72
C ILE A 25 -9.40 -9.73 7.53
N GLU A 26 -10.27 -8.84 7.05
CA GLU A 26 -9.98 -7.95 5.93
C GLU A 26 -8.88 -6.93 6.29
N LEU A 27 -7.87 -6.82 5.42
CA LEU A 27 -6.78 -5.86 5.59
C LEU A 27 -7.08 -4.57 4.83
N VAL A 28 -7.12 -3.45 5.55
CA VAL A 28 -7.13 -2.10 4.96
C VAL A 28 -5.72 -1.51 4.99
N ALA A 29 -5.13 -1.25 3.83
CA ALA A 29 -3.79 -0.65 3.74
C ALA A 29 -3.86 0.88 3.80
N VAL A 30 -3.24 1.46 4.82
CA VAL A 30 -3.23 2.92 5.03
C VAL A 30 -2.02 3.56 4.35
N THR A 31 -2.28 4.54 3.47
CA THR A 31 -1.26 5.22 2.64
C THR A 31 -0.89 6.63 3.13
N LYS A 32 -1.47 7.11 4.24
CA LYS A 32 -1.25 8.50 4.73
C LYS A 32 0.22 8.91 4.96
N ALA A 33 1.11 7.95 5.24
CA ALA A 33 2.50 8.19 5.61
C ALA A 33 3.49 8.14 4.43
N ILE A 34 3.02 7.79 3.24
CA ILE A 34 3.86 7.63 2.04
C ILE A 34 3.76 8.83 1.09
N ALA A 35 3.20 9.95 1.55
CA ALA A 35 3.05 11.20 0.79
C ALA A 35 2.40 11.04 -0.60
N GLY A 36 1.50 10.06 -0.78
CA GLY A 36 0.87 9.79 -2.07
C GLY A 36 1.73 8.98 -3.06
N ASP A 37 2.82 8.35 -2.61
CA ASP A 37 3.70 7.57 -3.49
C ASP A 37 2.96 6.40 -4.14
N LYS A 38 2.73 6.56 -5.44
CA LYS A 38 2.03 5.60 -6.28
C LYS A 38 2.70 4.24 -6.31
N LYS A 39 4.03 4.17 -6.31
CA LYS A 39 4.77 2.89 -6.39
C LYS A 39 4.61 2.10 -5.10
N ILE A 40 4.60 2.77 -3.95
CA ILE A 40 4.39 2.11 -2.66
C ILE A 40 2.93 1.63 -2.54
N ALA A 41 1.95 2.46 -2.93
CA ALA A 41 0.54 2.05 -2.96
C ALA A 41 0.31 0.84 -3.89
N LEU A 42 0.90 0.86 -5.09
CA LEU A 42 0.82 -0.26 -6.03
C LEU A 42 1.47 -1.52 -5.46
N ALA A 43 2.62 -1.42 -4.77
CA ALA A 43 3.24 -2.57 -4.12
C ALA A 43 2.34 -3.17 -3.01
N MET A 44 1.52 -2.37 -2.33
CA MET A 44 0.50 -2.88 -1.41
C MET A 44 -0.61 -3.63 -2.17
N VAL A 45 -1.12 -3.07 -3.27
CA VAL A 45 -2.14 -3.74 -4.11
C VAL A 45 -1.61 -5.07 -4.66
N GLU A 46 -0.39 -5.08 -5.22
CA GLU A 46 0.26 -6.31 -5.68
C GLU A 46 0.53 -7.32 -4.57
N GLY A 47 0.57 -6.87 -3.32
CA GLY A 47 0.68 -7.71 -2.13
C GLY A 47 -0.64 -8.38 -1.73
N GLY A 48 -1.76 -7.97 -2.36
CA GLY A 48 -3.08 -8.57 -2.22
C GLY A 48 -4.10 -7.74 -1.45
N VAL A 49 -3.82 -6.47 -1.10
CA VAL A 49 -4.87 -5.64 -0.48
C VAL A 49 -5.91 -5.27 -1.52
N THR A 50 -7.16 -5.21 -1.08
CA THR A 50 -8.30 -4.77 -1.89
C THR A 50 -8.78 -3.37 -1.50
N ILE A 51 -8.35 -2.85 -0.34
CA ILE A 51 -8.78 -1.55 0.17
C ILE A 51 -7.57 -0.69 0.55
N LEU A 52 -7.48 0.49 -0.07
CA LEU A 52 -6.54 1.56 0.29
C LEU A 52 -7.26 2.67 1.05
N LEU A 53 -6.67 3.14 2.14
CA LEU A 53 -7.17 4.25 2.97
C LEU A 53 -6.16 5.38 3.04
N ASP A 54 -6.56 6.60 2.69
CA ASP A 54 -5.72 7.80 2.75
C ASP A 54 -6.46 8.94 3.47
N SER A 55 -5.71 9.86 4.09
CA SER A 55 -6.26 11.07 4.70
C SER A 55 -6.56 12.17 3.69
N ARG A 56 -6.17 12.02 2.41
CA ARG A 56 -6.34 13.02 1.36
C ARG A 56 -7.13 12.46 0.18
N LEU A 57 -8.22 13.14 -0.19
CA LEU A 57 -9.05 12.77 -1.35
C LEU A 57 -8.28 12.81 -2.67
N SER A 58 -7.28 13.69 -2.82
CA SER A 58 -6.43 13.76 -4.02
C SER A 58 -5.67 12.45 -4.26
N ASN A 59 -5.14 11.84 -3.20
CA ASN A 59 -4.43 10.58 -3.28
C ASN A 59 -5.38 9.44 -3.65
N LEU A 60 -6.55 9.38 -3.00
CA LEU A 60 -7.59 8.39 -3.33
C LEU A 60 -8.01 8.47 -4.80
N LYS A 61 -8.20 9.68 -5.35
CA LYS A 61 -8.49 9.88 -6.78
C LYS A 61 -7.36 9.34 -7.66
N ALA A 62 -6.10 9.53 -7.26
CA ALA A 62 -4.95 9.07 -8.01
C ALA A 62 -4.76 7.54 -7.98
N TYR A 63 -5.26 6.86 -6.95
CA TYR A 63 -5.19 5.40 -6.82
C TYR A 63 -6.27 4.64 -7.59
N LYS A 64 -7.30 5.33 -8.13
CA LYS A 64 -8.38 4.72 -8.92
C LYS A 64 -7.92 3.99 -10.19
N ILE A 65 -6.65 4.15 -10.57
CA ILE A 65 -6.04 3.46 -11.71
C ILE A 65 -5.64 2.02 -11.37
N TYR A 66 -5.63 1.66 -10.09
CA TYR A 66 -5.27 0.32 -9.63
C TYR A 66 -6.46 -0.62 -9.68
N PRO A 67 -6.21 -1.92 -9.97
CA PRO A 67 -7.24 -2.94 -9.98
C PRO A 67 -7.88 -3.15 -8.60
#